data_AF-A0A966QVY8-F1
#
_entry.id   AF-A0A966QVY8-F1
#
_cell.length_a   1.000
_cell.length_b   1.000
_cell.length_c   1.000
_cell.angle_alpha   90.00
_cell.angle_beta   90.00
_cell.angle_gamma   90.00
#
_symmetry.space_group_name_H-M   'P 1'
#
loop_
_entity.id
_entity.type
_entity.pdbx_description
1 polymer ?
#
loop_
_entity_poly.entity_id
_entity_poly.type
_entity_poly.pdbx_seq_one_letter_code
_entity_poly.pdbx_strand_id
1 'polypeptide(L)'
;MNLWELTQEELSFIALMEETGGEVTDEILEELNIRRENFEAKAASYTKLIMKLESEVDIAASEIKRIQSLKKTKENTIERLREALKTAVMVFGREDAKTGKKRYETPLFKLSLRHTKSVDIIQELDIPDEYWVVKKEISKSLISEAMKDGASIPGASWKENIGLQIR
;
A
#
# COMPACT_ATOMS: atom_id res chain seq x y z
N MET A 1 -14.35 15.70 -12.17
CA MET A 1 -15.19 16.84 -12.60
C MET A 1 -15.56 17.59 -11.35
N ASN A 2 -15.41 18.92 -11.30
CA ASN A 2 -15.86 19.69 -10.14
C ASN A 2 -17.37 19.85 -10.23
N LEU A 3 -18.13 19.13 -9.40
CA LEU A 3 -19.60 19.18 -9.37
C LEU A 3 -20.13 20.46 -8.70
N TRP A 4 -19.30 21.19 -7.95
CA TRP A 4 -19.72 22.31 -7.11
C TRP A 4 -18.76 23.49 -7.25
N GLU A 5 -19.30 24.70 -7.26
CA GLU A 5 -18.53 25.92 -7.02
C GLU A 5 -18.31 26.05 -5.51
N LEU A 6 -17.03 26.05 -5.09
CA LEU A 6 -16.64 26.26 -3.71
C LEU A 6 -16.54 27.76 -3.40
N THR A 7 -16.91 28.14 -2.18
CA THR A 7 -16.71 29.50 -1.68
C THR A 7 -15.23 29.78 -1.39
N GLN A 8 -14.85 31.05 -1.26
CA GLN A 8 -13.47 31.43 -0.90
C GLN A 8 -13.08 30.93 0.49
N GLU A 9 -14.03 30.87 1.43
CA GLU A 9 -13.82 30.32 2.77
C GLU A 9 -13.50 28.83 2.70
N GLU A 10 -14.29 28.08 1.91
CA GLU A 10 -14.09 26.64 1.67
C GLU A 10 -12.72 26.34 1.05
N LEU A 11 -12.30 27.15 0.07
CA LEU A 11 -10.98 27.02 -0.55
C LEU A 11 -9.84 27.33 0.42
N SER A 12 -10.00 28.38 1.24
CA SER A 12 -9.00 28.75 2.25
C SER A 12 -8.85 27.66 3.31
N PHE A 13 -9.96 27.03 3.70
CA PHE A 13 -9.95 25.92 4.65
C PHE A 13 -9.23 24.69 4.09
N ILE A 14 -9.47 24.33 2.81
CA ILE A 14 -8.73 23.24 2.16
C ILE A 14 -7.22 23.55 2.16
N ALA A 15 -6.82 24.75 1.75
CA ALA A 15 -5.41 25.13 1.71
C ALA A 15 -4.72 25.02 3.08
N LEU A 16 -5.41 25.45 4.14
CA LEU A 16 -4.93 25.29 5.52
C LEU A 16 -4.77 23.82 5.91
N MET A 17 -5.75 22.97 5.57
CA MET A 17 -5.69 21.53 5.84
C MET A 17 -4.56 20.84 5.04
N GLU A 18 -4.29 21.29 3.82
CA GLU A 18 -3.18 20.77 3.01
C GLU A 18 -1.82 21.19 3.58
N GLU A 19 -1.66 22.45 4.00
CA GLU A 19 -0.42 22.97 4.60
C GLU A 19 -0.08 22.26 5.92
N THR A 20 -1.10 21.95 6.72
CA THR A 20 -0.97 21.19 7.98
C THR A 20 -0.87 19.69 7.77
N GLY A 21 -0.93 19.19 6.54
CA GLY A 21 -0.88 17.76 6.24
C GLY A 21 -2.10 16.98 6.77
N GLY A 22 -3.22 17.67 7.01
CA GLY A 22 -4.43 17.12 7.60
C GLY A 22 -4.42 17.03 9.13
N GLU A 23 -3.42 17.60 9.79
CA GLU A 23 -3.39 17.69 11.25
C GLU A 23 -4.42 18.71 11.76
N VAL A 24 -5.30 18.26 12.66
CA VAL A 24 -6.32 19.12 13.27
C VAL A 24 -5.74 19.74 14.54
N THR A 25 -5.37 21.03 14.46
CA THR A 25 -5.02 21.83 15.64
C THR A 25 -6.27 22.22 16.43
N ASP A 26 -6.11 22.71 17.66
CA ASP A 26 -7.24 23.15 18.50
C ASP A 26 -8.05 24.28 17.83
N GLU A 27 -7.38 25.18 17.10
CA GLU A 27 -8.03 26.25 16.34
C GLU A 27 -8.87 25.70 15.17
N ILE A 28 -8.34 24.72 14.44
CA ILE A 28 -9.07 24.05 13.35
C ILE A 28 -10.24 23.25 13.92
N LEU A 29 -10.08 22.65 15.09
CA LEU A 29 -11.13 21.87 15.76
C LEU A 29 -12.30 22.77 16.17
N GLU A 30 -12.02 24.00 16.62
CA GLU A 30 -13.05 25.00 16.90
C GLU A 30 -13.77 25.44 15.62
N GLU A 31 -13.05 25.65 14.52
CA GLU A 31 -13.63 25.95 13.21
C GLU A 31 -14.45 24.77 12.66
N LEU A 32 -14.05 23.53 12.94
CA LEU A 32 -14.78 22.32 12.57
C LEU A 32 -16.04 22.08 13.40
N ASN A 33 -16.20 22.80 14.52
CA ASN A 33 -17.27 22.56 15.46
C ASN A 33 -18.63 22.95 14.87
N ILE A 34 -19.58 22.01 14.91
CA ILE A 34 -20.94 22.17 14.39
C ILE A 34 -21.90 22.38 15.54
N ARG A 35 -22.65 23.48 15.48
CA ARG A 35 -23.69 23.86 16.44
C ARG A 35 -25.05 23.82 15.76
N ARG A 36 -26.12 23.75 16.56
CA ARG A 36 -27.50 23.68 16.02
C ARG A 36 -27.82 24.84 15.06
N GLU A 37 -27.29 26.02 15.35
CA GLU A 37 -27.53 27.26 14.61
C GLU A 37 -26.83 27.32 13.24
N ASN A 38 -25.71 26.60 13.08
CA ASN A 38 -24.93 26.59 11.83
C ASN A 38 -24.89 25.20 11.14
N PHE A 39 -25.68 24.25 11.66
CA PHE A 39 -25.66 22.85 11.24
C PHE A 39 -25.87 22.70 9.73
N GLU A 40 -26.92 23.29 9.19
CA GLU A 40 -27.28 23.12 7.77
C GLU A 40 -26.20 23.68 6.84
N ALA A 41 -25.70 24.88 7.13
CA ALA A 41 -24.64 25.52 6.35
C ALA A 41 -23.33 24.73 6.41
N LYS A 42 -22.88 24.33 7.61
CA LYS A 42 -21.63 23.55 7.78
C LYS A 42 -21.76 22.15 7.23
N ALA A 43 -22.90 21.47 7.40
CA ALA A 43 -23.12 20.14 6.82
C ALA A 43 -23.04 20.18 5.30
N ALA A 44 -23.67 21.18 4.65
CA ALA A 44 -23.59 21.35 3.20
C ALA A 44 -22.15 21.66 2.74
N SER A 45 -21.46 22.57 3.45
CA SER A 45 -20.09 22.95 3.13
C SER A 45 -19.11 21.77 3.27
N TYR A 46 -19.12 21.08 4.41
CA TYR A 46 -18.26 19.92 4.64
C TYR A 46 -18.56 18.78 3.67
N THR A 47 -19.83 18.56 3.31
CA THR A 47 -20.18 17.56 2.30
C THR A 47 -19.53 17.87 0.94
N LYS A 48 -19.58 19.14 0.49
CA LYS A 48 -18.93 19.55 -0.76
C LYS A 48 -17.41 19.35 -0.70
N LEU A 49 -16.79 19.74 0.41
CA LEU A 49 -15.35 19.56 0.63
C LEU A 49 -14.96 18.08 0.59
N ILE A 50 -15.68 17.23 1.31
CA ILE A 50 -15.44 15.78 1.35
C ILE A 50 -15.54 15.21 -0.07
N MET A 51 -16.60 15.52 -0.81
CA MET A 51 -16.77 15.00 -2.18
C MET A 51 -15.67 15.47 -3.14
N LYS A 52 -15.17 16.71 -2.99
CA LYS A 52 -14.03 17.20 -3.77
C LYS A 52 -12.77 16.40 -3.44
N LEU A 53 -12.45 16.26 -2.16
CA LEU A 53 -11.26 15.55 -1.69
C LEU A 53 -11.32 14.06 -2.07
N GLU A 54 -12.48 13.42 -1.99
CA GLU A 54 -12.69 12.04 -2.47
C GLU A 54 -12.39 11.91 -3.97
N SER A 55 -12.86 12.85 -4.79
CA SER A 55 -12.54 12.87 -6.22
C SER A 55 -11.04 13.06 -6.49
N GLU A 56 -10.36 13.90 -5.71
CA GLU A 56 -8.92 14.13 -5.83
C GLU A 56 -8.12 12.89 -5.41
N VAL A 57 -8.54 12.21 -4.34
CA VAL A 57 -8.00 10.92 -3.90
C VAL A 57 -8.15 9.86 -4.99
N ASP A 58 -9.31 9.76 -5.63
CA ASP A 58 -9.54 8.80 -6.72
C ASP A 58 -8.64 9.06 -7.93
N ILE A 59 -8.48 10.32 -8.32
CA ILE A 59 -7.57 10.73 -9.39
C ILE A 59 -6.13 10.36 -9.02
N ALA A 60 -5.69 10.69 -7.80
CA ALA A 60 -4.36 10.35 -7.29
C ALA A 60 -4.14 8.84 -7.26
N ALA A 61 -5.12 8.05 -6.82
CA ALA A 61 -5.05 6.60 -6.79
C ALA A 61 -4.93 6.00 -8.20
N SER A 62 -5.66 6.54 -9.17
CA SER A 62 -5.54 6.16 -10.59
C SER A 62 -4.12 6.41 -11.12
N GLU A 63 -3.56 7.58 -10.81
CA GLU A 63 -2.23 7.95 -11.25
C GLU A 63 -1.12 7.12 -10.57
N ILE A 64 -1.25 6.84 -9.28
CA ILE A 64 -0.37 5.92 -8.55
C ILE A 64 -0.39 4.53 -9.23
N LYS A 65 -1.57 3.99 -9.54
CA LYS A 65 -1.69 2.70 -10.24
C LYS A 65 -0.98 2.74 -11.60
N ARG A 66 -1.12 3.83 -12.36
CA ARG A 66 -0.45 4.03 -13.65
C ARG A 66 1.08 4.02 -13.49
N ILE A 67 1.61 4.78 -12.53
CA ILE A 67 3.05 4.88 -12.25
C ILE A 67 3.60 3.53 -11.76
N GLN A 68 2.88 2.82 -10.89
CA GLN A 68 3.26 1.49 -10.42
C GLN A 68 3.31 0.47 -11.56
N SER A 69 2.34 0.51 -12.47
CA SER A 69 2.32 -0.34 -13.67
C SER A 69 3.52 -0.04 -14.59
N LEU A 70 3.84 1.24 -14.79
CA LEU A 70 5.01 1.66 -15.55
C LEU A 70 6.31 1.15 -14.91
N LYS A 71 6.47 1.33 -13.59
CA LYS A 71 7.61 0.82 -12.80
C LYS A 71 7.76 -0.68 -12.99
N LYS A 72 6.69 -1.45 -12.81
CA LYS A 72 6.68 -2.91 -12.97
C LYS A 72 7.12 -3.34 -14.37
N THR A 73 6.69 -2.62 -15.40
CA THR A 73 7.11 -2.91 -16.79
C THR A 73 8.62 -2.72 -16.97
N LYS A 74 9.19 -1.67 -16.39
CA LYS A 74 10.64 -1.42 -16.42
C LYS A 74 11.42 -2.46 -15.60
N GLU A 75 10.93 -2.82 -14.42
CA GLU A 75 11.52 -3.89 -13.59
C GLU A 75 11.58 -5.21 -14.35
N ASN A 76 10.48 -5.63 -14.98
CA ASN A 76 10.44 -6.84 -15.81
C ASN A 76 11.43 -6.76 -16.99
N THR A 77 11.59 -5.58 -17.59
CA THR A 77 12.53 -5.37 -18.69
C THR A 77 13.98 -5.50 -18.21
N ILE A 78 14.30 -4.89 -17.05
CA ILE A 78 15.61 -5.00 -16.41
C ILE A 78 15.92 -6.45 -16.07
N GLU A 79 14.96 -7.20 -15.52
CA GLU A 79 15.12 -8.61 -15.19
C GLU A 79 15.45 -9.44 -16.43
N ARG A 80 14.65 -9.32 -17.49
CA ARG A 80 14.90 -10.00 -18.77
C ARG A 80 16.28 -9.69 -19.35
N LEU A 81 16.70 -8.42 -19.31
CA LEU A 81 18.03 -8.01 -19.76
C LEU A 81 19.15 -8.57 -18.89
N ARG A 82 18.95 -8.62 -17.56
CA ARG A 82 19.90 -9.25 -16.63
C ARG A 82 20.03 -10.74 -16.87
N GLU A 83 18.93 -11.43 -17.12
CA GLU A 83 18.94 -12.86 -17.46
C GLU A 83 19.64 -13.12 -18.79
N ALA A 84 19.35 -12.32 -19.82
CA ALA A 84 20.04 -12.41 -21.11
C ALA A 84 21.55 -12.19 -20.96
N LEU A 85 21.97 -11.16 -20.21
CA LEU A 85 23.38 -10.90 -19.89
C LEU A 85 24.02 -12.02 -19.08
N LYS A 86 23.31 -12.56 -18.08
CA LYS A 86 23.78 -13.70 -17.28
C LYS A 86 24.06 -14.89 -18.18
N THR A 87 23.13 -15.24 -19.07
CA THR A 87 23.30 -16.34 -20.04
C THR A 87 24.46 -16.06 -21.00
N ALA A 88 24.58 -14.84 -21.51
CA ALA A 88 25.70 -14.47 -22.39
C ALA A 88 27.06 -14.59 -21.68
N VAL A 89 27.18 -14.15 -20.42
CA VAL A 89 28.42 -14.31 -19.64
C VAL A 89 28.68 -15.78 -19.29
N MET A 90 27.63 -16.58 -19.05
CA MET A 90 27.77 -18.02 -18.84
C MET A 90 28.29 -18.74 -20.09
N VAL A 91 27.91 -18.32 -21.30
CA VAL A 91 28.34 -18.97 -22.55
C VAL A 91 29.68 -18.41 -23.04
N PHE A 92 29.79 -17.08 -23.15
CA PHE A 92 30.90 -16.39 -23.82
C PHE A 92 31.91 -15.75 -22.86
N GLY A 93 31.62 -15.73 -21.55
CA GLY A 93 32.52 -15.18 -20.54
C GLY A 93 33.82 -15.98 -20.44
N ARG A 94 34.91 -15.28 -20.12
CA ARG A 94 36.22 -15.88 -19.87
C ARG A 94 36.32 -16.30 -18.42
N GLU A 95 36.96 -17.43 -18.19
CA GLU A 95 37.24 -17.89 -16.84
C GLU A 95 38.37 -17.07 -16.23
N ASP A 96 38.14 -16.53 -15.04
CA ASP A 96 39.16 -15.84 -14.28
C ASP A 96 40.16 -16.86 -13.71
N ALA A 97 41.43 -16.74 -14.08
CA ALA A 97 42.48 -17.69 -13.69
C ALA A 97 42.74 -17.79 -12.17
N LYS A 98 42.30 -16.81 -11.36
CA LYS A 98 42.49 -16.82 -9.90
C LYS A 98 41.27 -17.36 -9.16
N THR A 99 40.07 -17.14 -9.70
CA THR A 99 38.81 -17.41 -9.00
C THR A 99 37.96 -18.50 -9.64
N GLY A 100 38.29 -18.94 -10.86
CA GLY A 100 37.50 -19.92 -11.63
C GLY A 100 36.13 -19.39 -12.08
N LYS A 101 35.86 -18.10 -11.90
CA LYS A 101 34.54 -17.51 -12.19
C LYS A 101 34.50 -16.97 -13.60
N LYS A 102 33.36 -17.17 -14.29
CA LYS A 102 33.12 -16.53 -15.58
C LYS A 102 32.92 -15.03 -15.42
N ARG A 103 33.68 -14.27 -16.21
CA ARG A 103 33.62 -12.81 -16.27
C ARG A 103 33.73 -12.30 -17.71
N TYR A 104 33.27 -11.08 -17.93
CA TYR A 104 33.44 -10.36 -19.19
C TYR A 104 33.72 -8.89 -18.90
N GLU A 105 34.77 -8.34 -19.47
CA GLU A 105 35.16 -6.94 -19.26
C GLU A 105 35.09 -6.18 -20.58
N THR A 106 34.44 -5.03 -20.56
CA THR A 106 34.50 -4.01 -21.61
C THR A 106 35.33 -2.82 -21.11
N PRO A 107 35.70 -1.86 -21.98
CA PRO A 107 36.38 -0.65 -21.52
C PRO A 107 35.59 0.16 -20.48
N LEU A 108 34.27 0.00 -20.42
CA LEU A 108 33.39 0.78 -19.55
C LEU A 108 32.84 -0.01 -18.37
N PHE A 109 32.67 -1.33 -18.49
CA PHE A 109 31.97 -2.14 -17.50
C PHE A 109 32.61 -3.52 -17.32
N LYS A 110 32.46 -4.07 -16.11
CA LYS A 110 32.89 -5.44 -15.79
C LYS A 110 31.70 -6.25 -15.33
N LEU A 111 31.50 -7.41 -15.96
CA LEU A 111 30.46 -8.37 -15.65
C LEU A 111 31.09 -9.59 -14.98
N SER A 112 30.54 -10.02 -13.85
CA SER A 112 30.97 -11.24 -13.16
C SER A 112 29.75 -11.97 -12.59
N LEU A 113 29.84 -13.29 -12.51
CA LEU A 113 28.79 -14.12 -11.93
C LEU A 113 29.10 -14.40 -10.45
N ARG A 114 28.07 -14.27 -9.62
CA ARG A 114 28.10 -14.66 -8.21
C ARG A 114 27.18 -15.85 -7.99
N HIS A 115 27.68 -16.86 -7.30
CA HIS A 115 26.86 -17.97 -6.83
C HIS A 115 26.26 -17.62 -5.47
N THR A 116 24.95 -17.80 -5.34
CA THR A 116 24.20 -17.73 -4.08
C THR A 116 23.56 -19.09 -3.83
N LYS A 117 23.45 -19.48 -2.56
CA LYS A 117 22.73 -20.67 -2.14
C LYS A 117 21.48 -20.23 -1.40
N SER A 118 20.33 -20.79 -1.76
CA SER A 118 19.07 -20.69 -1.04
C SER A 118 18.58 -22.11 -0.76
N VAL A 119 17.85 -22.28 0.35
CA VAL A 119 17.15 -23.54 0.62
C VAL A 119 15.94 -23.58 -0.30
N ASP A 120 15.84 -24.64 -1.10
CA ASP A 120 14.68 -24.92 -1.93
C ASP A 120 13.88 -26.04 -1.27
N ILE A 121 12.59 -25.84 -1.10
CA ILE A 121 11.70 -26.83 -0.47
C ILE A 121 11.09 -27.67 -1.58
N ILE A 122 11.53 -28.93 -1.69
CA ILE A 122 11.07 -29.85 -2.73
C ILE A 122 9.71 -30.45 -2.35
N GLN A 123 9.57 -30.90 -1.10
CA GLN A 123 8.36 -31.51 -0.58
C GLN A 123 8.14 -31.09 0.88
N GLU A 124 7.10 -30.29 1.12
CA GLU A 124 6.77 -29.77 2.46
C GLU A 124 6.47 -30.87 3.49
N LEU A 125 5.84 -31.98 3.05
CA LEU A 125 5.47 -33.12 3.90
C LEU A 125 6.68 -33.85 4.53
N ASP A 126 7.85 -33.72 3.91
CA ASP A 126 9.07 -34.37 4.39
C ASP A 126 9.86 -33.47 5.35
N ILE A 127 9.41 -32.22 5.54
CA ILE A 127 10.05 -31.26 6.46
C ILE A 127 9.60 -31.58 7.88
N PRO A 128 10.52 -31.91 8.80
CA PRO A 128 10.20 -32.15 10.20
C PRO A 128 9.53 -30.94 10.87
N ASP A 129 8.60 -31.20 11.79
CA ASP A 129 7.82 -30.18 12.52
C ASP A 129 8.68 -29.12 13.22
N GLU A 130 9.95 -29.42 13.56
CA GLU A 130 10.88 -28.48 14.19
C GLU A 130 11.24 -27.27 13.32
N TYR A 131 11.04 -27.35 12.01
CA TYR A 131 11.27 -26.26 11.06
C TYR A 131 10.00 -25.46 10.72
N TRP A 132 8.84 -25.86 11.26
CA TRP A 132 7.58 -25.18 11.03
C TRP A 132 7.30 -24.11 12.10
N VAL A 133 6.87 -22.93 11.66
CA VAL A 133 6.42 -21.85 12.55
C VAL A 133 4.90 -21.83 12.58
N VAL A 134 4.30 -22.29 13.69
CA VAL A 134 2.84 -22.28 13.86
C VAL A 134 2.37 -20.89 14.28
N LYS A 135 1.61 -20.23 13.41
CA LYS A 135 0.95 -18.94 13.71
C LYS A 135 -0.48 -19.20 14.19
N LYS A 136 -0.79 -18.81 15.43
CA LYS A 136 -2.17 -18.81 15.95
C LYS A 136 -2.78 -17.43 15.75
N GLU A 137 -3.84 -17.36 14.95
CA GLU A 137 -4.59 -16.12 14.71
C GLU A 137 -6.03 -16.25 15.23
N ILE A 138 -6.56 -15.16 15.78
CA ILE A 138 -7.94 -15.10 16.25
C ILE A 138 -8.88 -14.96 15.05
N SER A 139 -9.74 -15.95 14.84
CA SER A 139 -10.76 -15.91 13.79
C SER A 139 -11.98 -15.10 14.22
N LYS A 140 -12.01 -13.82 13.84
CA LYS A 140 -13.16 -12.94 14.13
C LYS A 140 -14.44 -13.38 13.42
N SER A 141 -14.35 -14.05 12.27
CA SER A 141 -15.51 -14.55 11.54
C SER A 141 -16.20 -15.67 12.31
N LEU A 142 -15.44 -16.68 12.74
CA LEU A 142 -15.97 -17.79 13.56
C LEU A 142 -16.53 -17.29 14.89
N ILE A 143 -15.85 -16.33 15.53
CA ILE A 143 -16.37 -15.67 16.74
C ILE A 143 -17.70 -14.97 16.44
N SER A 144 -17.79 -14.24 15.33
CA SER A 144 -19.00 -13.50 14.97
C SER A 144 -20.18 -14.41 14.61
N GLU A 145 -19.92 -15.55 13.97
CA GLU A 145 -20.93 -16.57 13.64
C GLU A 145 -21.46 -17.23 14.92
N ALA A 146 -20.58 -17.73 15.78
CA ALA A 146 -20.98 -18.31 17.05
C ALA A 146 -21.74 -17.31 17.95
N MET A 147 -21.33 -16.03 17.97
CA MET A 147 -22.06 -14.99 18.70
C MET A 147 -23.42 -14.64 18.10
N LYS A 148 -23.61 -14.78 16.78
CA LYS A 148 -24.94 -14.65 16.13
C LYS A 148 -25.85 -15.83 16.48
N ASP A 149 -25.28 -17.03 16.60
CA ASP A 149 -26.00 -18.25 16.98
C ASP A 149 -26.30 -18.33 18.51
N GLY A 150 -25.93 -17.29 19.26
CA GLY A 150 -26.24 -17.14 20.68
C GLY A 150 -25.15 -17.62 21.65
N ALA A 151 -23.98 -18.01 21.16
CA ALA A 151 -22.85 -18.39 22.02
C ALA A 151 -22.17 -17.16 22.64
N SER A 152 -21.83 -17.26 23.93
CA SER A 152 -20.99 -16.27 24.62
C SER A 152 -19.53 -16.70 24.55
N ILE A 153 -18.66 -15.86 23.99
CA ILE A 153 -17.22 -16.13 23.85
C ILE A 153 -16.45 -15.19 24.78
N PRO A 154 -15.75 -15.71 25.80
CA PRO A 154 -14.90 -14.89 26.67
C PRO A 154 -13.87 -14.11 25.86
N GLY A 155 -13.84 -12.79 26.05
CA GLY A 155 -12.93 -11.88 25.33
C GLY A 155 -13.45 -11.33 24.00
N ALA A 156 -14.69 -11.64 23.60
CA ALA A 156 -15.35 -11.04 22.45
C ALA A 156 -16.66 -10.33 22.84
N SER A 157 -16.90 -9.15 22.29
CA SER A 157 -18.12 -8.37 22.53
C SER A 157 -18.56 -7.66 21.25
N TRP A 158 -19.87 -7.45 21.10
CA TRP A 158 -20.39 -6.61 20.04
C TRP A 158 -19.96 -5.15 20.28
N LYS A 159 -19.40 -4.53 19.25
CA LYS A 159 -19.15 -3.10 19.20
C LYS A 159 -19.98 -2.53 18.05
N GLU A 160 -21.01 -1.79 18.37
CA GLU A 160 -21.76 -1.01 17.38
C GLU A 160 -20.90 0.19 16.96
N ASN A 161 -20.75 0.37 15.65
CA ASN A 161 -20.12 1.55 15.08
C ASN A 161 -21.16 2.22 14.18
N ILE A 162 -21.42 3.50 14.43
CA ILE A 162 -22.27 4.32 13.58
C ILE A 162 -21.36 5.09 12.64
N GLY A 163 -21.55 4.93 11.33
CA GLY A 163 -20.82 5.67 10.31
C GLY A 163 -21.70 6.76 9.68
N LEU A 164 -21.09 7.88 9.30
CA LEU A 164 -21.73 8.87 8.44
C LEU A 164 -21.79 8.32 7.00
N GLN A 165 -22.95 8.43 6.35
CA GLN A 165 -23.12 8.10 4.93
C GLN A 165 -23.47 9.36 4.15
N ILE A 166 -22.67 9.68 3.14
CA ILE A 166 -22.92 10.75 2.15
C ILE A 166 -23.40 10.06 0.85
N ARG A 167 -24.43 10.61 0.20
CA ARG A 167 -25.03 10.07 -1.04
C ARG A 167 -25.19 11.16 -2.09
#